data_AF-A0A086PEP6-F1
#
_entry.id   AF-A0A086PEP6-F1
#
_cell.length_a   1.000
_cell.length_b   1.000
_cell.length_c   1.000
_cell.angle_alpha   90.00
_cell.angle_beta   90.00
_cell.angle_gamma   90.00
#
_symmetry.space_group_name_H-M   'P 1'
#
loop_
_entity.id
_entity.type
_entity.pdbx_description
1 polymer ?
#
loop_
_entity_poly.entity_id
_entity_poly.type
_entity_poly.pdbx_seq_one_letter_code
_entity_poly.pdbx_strand_id
1 'polypeptide(L)'
;MLKGEREGLGPRKEKIQALYSAAKTENNLEAAFELVDLIYSGEVEEKLIDSFFEGGVAPIFVLPHPAFVVERNLTPEVVPSAGPTNALPFAYAARLQQAIGGEVDSDIVQAARVGRTALNRFQRFLWQPQFVGDVRTDRPYVLVDDAVTIGGTVAALCSHIVRAGGTVAAVTALAHKSGQHQPLALTNRTRHLLDTVYTVGIAQLWKEAIGHEIDCLTEPEGAFLLEWANEHHGSGDGHSRLLALRTRLLKARDQGE
;
A
#
# COMPACT_ATOMS: atom_id res chain seq x y z
N MET A 1 4.29 -3.26 -13.95
CA MET A 1 4.98 -2.85 -15.20
C MET A 1 5.82 -1.63 -14.88
N LEU A 2 7.14 -1.79 -14.75
CA LEU A 2 8.08 -0.68 -14.65
C LEU A 2 8.08 0.05 -16.00
N LYS A 3 7.42 1.22 -16.07
CA LYS A 3 7.35 2.07 -17.28
C LYS A 3 8.33 3.25 -17.21
N GLY A 4 9.47 3.06 -16.54
CA GLY A 4 10.50 4.10 -16.43
C GLY A 4 11.33 4.18 -17.71
N GLU A 5 11.21 5.28 -18.45
CA GLU A 5 12.03 5.59 -19.63
C GLU A 5 13.34 6.26 -19.20
N ARG A 6 14.23 5.52 -18.53
CA ARG A 6 15.64 5.93 -18.46
C ARG A 6 16.33 5.44 -19.75
N GLU A 7 16.83 6.37 -20.57
CA GLU A 7 17.55 6.06 -21.82
C GLU A 7 18.76 5.13 -21.56
N GLY A 8 18.98 4.15 -22.45
CA GLY A 8 20.13 3.23 -22.40
C GLY A 8 19.87 1.80 -21.90
N LEU A 9 18.61 1.38 -21.76
CA LEU A 9 18.25 0.09 -21.13
C LEU A 9 17.91 -1.07 -22.08
N GLY A 10 18.08 -0.97 -23.41
CA GLY A 10 17.62 -2.00 -24.37
C GLY A 10 17.94 -3.47 -24.00
N PRO A 11 19.23 -3.86 -23.89
CA PRO A 11 19.64 -5.20 -23.42
C PRO A 11 19.46 -5.40 -21.90
N ARG A 12 19.44 -4.30 -21.13
CA ARG A 12 19.20 -4.33 -19.68
C ARG A 12 17.74 -4.59 -19.34
N LYS A 13 16.80 -4.34 -20.26
CA LYS A 13 15.35 -4.43 -20.00
C LYS A 13 14.89 -5.87 -19.85
N GLU A 14 15.41 -6.78 -20.67
CA GLU A 14 15.15 -8.21 -20.55
C GLU A 14 15.75 -8.78 -19.26
N LYS A 15 17.00 -8.41 -18.95
CA LYS A 15 17.64 -8.78 -17.68
C LYS A 15 16.85 -8.25 -16.46
N ILE A 16 16.46 -6.97 -16.48
CA ILE A 16 15.66 -6.35 -15.41
C ILE A 16 14.29 -7.01 -15.30
N GLN A 17 13.66 -7.37 -16.41
CA GLN A 17 12.38 -8.06 -16.41
C GLN A 17 12.50 -9.47 -15.82
N ALA A 18 13.58 -10.19 -16.11
CA ALA A 18 13.88 -11.49 -15.52
C ALA A 18 14.13 -11.38 -14.01
N LEU A 19 14.98 -10.43 -13.59
CA LEU A 19 15.24 -10.14 -12.17
C LEU A 19 13.95 -9.78 -11.43
N TYR A 20 13.12 -8.91 -12.02
CA TYR A 20 11.85 -8.52 -11.43
C TYR A 20 10.89 -9.71 -11.29
N SER A 21 10.81 -10.58 -12.30
CA SER A 21 9.97 -11.78 -12.23
C SER A 21 10.43 -12.69 -11.07
N ALA A 22 11.72 -13.05 -11.06
CA ALA A 22 12.28 -13.90 -10.02
C ALA A 22 12.08 -13.31 -8.61
N ALA A 23 12.33 -12.01 -8.43
CA ALA A 23 12.15 -11.32 -7.16
C ALA A 23 10.67 -11.25 -6.74
N LYS A 24 9.75 -11.01 -7.68
CA LYS A 24 8.32 -10.75 -7.38
C LYS A 24 7.50 -12.04 -7.17
N THR A 25 7.89 -13.14 -7.80
CA THR A 25 7.07 -14.37 -7.83
C THR A 25 7.75 -15.61 -7.28
N GLU A 26 9.08 -15.65 -7.22
CA GLU A 26 9.83 -16.85 -6.83
C GLU A 26 10.55 -16.68 -5.48
N ASN A 27 10.33 -15.58 -4.78
CA ASN A 27 11.04 -15.21 -3.54
C ASN A 27 12.57 -15.19 -3.70
N ASN A 28 13.06 -14.85 -4.90
CA ASN A 28 14.49 -14.77 -5.17
C ASN A 28 15.09 -13.50 -4.55
N LEU A 29 15.68 -13.64 -3.35
CA LEU A 29 16.31 -12.53 -2.61
C LEU A 29 17.50 -11.92 -3.34
N GLU A 30 18.34 -12.73 -4.00
CA GLU A 30 19.50 -12.23 -4.74
C GLU A 30 19.08 -11.32 -5.89
N ALA A 31 18.08 -11.76 -6.67
CA ALA A 31 17.49 -10.94 -7.72
C ALA A 31 16.80 -9.68 -7.16
N ALA A 32 16.20 -9.78 -5.96
CA ALA A 32 15.58 -8.65 -5.29
C ALA A 32 16.62 -7.60 -4.85
N PHE A 33 17.74 -8.02 -4.26
CA PHE A 33 18.83 -7.12 -3.89
C PHE A 33 19.45 -6.45 -5.13
N GLU A 34 19.76 -7.22 -6.18
CA GLU A 34 20.29 -6.65 -7.43
C GLU A 34 19.32 -5.61 -8.00
N LEU A 35 18.02 -5.91 -8.01
CA LEU A 35 17.02 -4.97 -8.52
C LEU A 35 16.87 -3.72 -7.64
N VAL A 36 16.87 -3.88 -6.31
CA VAL A 36 16.81 -2.78 -5.36
C VAL A 36 18.02 -1.87 -5.55
N ASP A 37 19.24 -2.40 -5.58
CA ASP A 37 20.45 -1.60 -5.77
C ASP A 37 20.46 -0.84 -7.10
N LEU A 38 19.86 -1.39 -8.16
CA LEU A 38 19.74 -0.72 -9.45
C LEU A 38 18.79 0.49 -9.43
N ILE A 39 17.77 0.50 -8.56
CA ILE A 39 16.73 1.54 -8.53
C ILE A 39 16.77 2.42 -7.28
N TYR A 40 17.51 2.01 -6.26
CA TYR A 40 17.64 2.71 -5.00
C TYR A 40 18.23 4.11 -5.23
N SER A 41 17.62 5.12 -4.61
CA SER A 41 18.05 6.51 -4.68
C SER A 41 18.47 6.99 -3.30
N GLY A 42 19.66 7.58 -3.20
CA GLY A 42 20.14 8.21 -1.96
C GLY A 42 19.26 9.35 -1.46
N GLU A 43 18.44 9.95 -2.33
CA GLU A 43 17.51 11.01 -1.93
C GLU A 43 16.46 10.53 -0.91
N VAL A 44 16.00 9.28 -1.02
CA VAL A 44 15.03 8.72 -0.06
C VAL A 44 15.72 8.47 1.28
N GLU A 45 16.97 8.01 1.24
CA GLU A 45 17.81 7.80 2.41
C GLU A 45 18.01 9.10 3.18
N GLU A 46 18.43 10.17 2.50
CA GLU A 46 18.62 11.51 3.09
C GLU A 46 17.34 12.01 3.76
N LYS A 47 16.17 11.91 3.08
CA LYS A 47 14.89 12.35 3.67
C LYS A 47 14.50 11.54 4.91
N LEU A 48 14.75 10.24 4.91
CA LEU A 48 14.50 9.40 6.10
C LEU A 48 15.47 9.75 7.21
N ILE A 49 16.76 9.87 6.90
CA ILE A 49 17.82 10.30 7.83
C ILE A 49 17.44 11.63 8.48
N ASP A 50 17.08 12.65 7.71
CA ASP A 50 16.67 13.96 8.23
C ASP A 50 15.47 13.84 9.18
N SER A 51 14.51 12.97 8.86
CA SER A 51 13.33 12.73 9.68
C SER A 51 13.63 12.00 11.00
N PHE A 52 14.69 11.18 11.06
CA PHE A 52 15.07 10.40 12.26
C PHE A 52 16.22 11.03 13.06
N PHE A 53 17.07 11.84 12.43
CA PHE A 53 18.22 12.48 13.07
C PHE A 53 17.79 13.47 14.16
N GLU A 54 16.67 14.16 13.99
CA GLU A 54 16.12 15.05 15.03
C GLU A 54 15.69 14.29 16.30
N GLY A 55 15.31 13.01 16.16
CA GLY A 55 14.83 12.18 17.26
C GLY A 55 15.91 11.34 17.95
N GLY A 56 17.04 11.03 17.27
CA GLY A 56 18.12 10.19 17.81
C GLY A 56 17.72 8.74 18.08
N VAL A 57 16.56 8.28 17.58
CA VAL A 57 16.02 6.94 17.79
C VAL A 57 16.03 6.18 16.48
N ALA A 58 16.70 5.02 16.46
CA ALA A 58 16.76 4.17 15.27
C ALA A 58 15.36 3.62 14.92
N PRO A 59 14.96 3.62 13.63
CA PRO A 59 13.62 3.21 13.22
C PRO A 59 13.44 1.69 13.26
N ILE A 60 12.18 1.28 13.28
CA ILE A 60 11.73 -0.10 12.99
C ILE A 60 11.17 -0.11 11.56
N PHE A 61 11.81 -0.85 10.66
CA PHE A 61 11.28 -1.08 9.31
C PHE A 61 10.27 -2.22 9.36
N VAL A 62 9.05 -1.97 8.90
CA VAL A 62 7.99 -2.98 8.84
C VAL A 62 7.46 -3.06 7.42
N LEU A 63 7.16 -4.27 6.96
CA LEU A 63 6.73 -4.51 5.59
C LEU A 63 5.50 -5.41 5.57
N PRO A 64 4.53 -5.17 4.66
CA PRO A 64 3.37 -6.01 4.57
C PRO A 64 3.77 -7.35 3.95
N HIS A 65 3.74 -8.42 4.74
CA HIS A 65 3.90 -9.78 4.24
C HIS A 65 2.85 -10.74 4.82
N PRO A 66 2.37 -11.71 4.04
CA PRO A 66 1.36 -12.65 4.50
C PRO A 66 1.94 -13.61 5.54
N ALA A 67 1.14 -13.94 6.57
CA ALA A 67 1.42 -15.04 7.50
C ALA A 67 1.17 -16.44 6.88
N PHE A 68 0.71 -16.49 5.62
CA PHE A 68 0.10 -17.67 4.99
C PHE A 68 0.56 -17.84 3.54
N VAL A 69 0.37 -19.05 3.01
CA VAL A 69 0.65 -19.40 1.62
C VAL A 69 -0.22 -18.54 0.69
N VAL A 70 0.39 -17.80 -0.23
CA VAL A 70 -0.35 -17.06 -1.25
C VAL A 70 -0.79 -18.04 -2.32
N GLU A 71 -2.01 -18.59 -2.20
CA GLU A 71 -2.66 -19.31 -3.30
C GLU A 71 -2.91 -18.33 -4.46
N ARG A 72 -2.04 -18.35 -5.47
CA ARG A 72 -2.36 -17.77 -6.78
C ARG A 72 -2.91 -18.86 -7.66
N ASN A 73 -4.05 -18.57 -8.32
CA ASN A 73 -4.62 -19.26 -9.48
C ASN A 73 -3.87 -20.53 -9.86
N LEU A 74 -4.31 -21.66 -9.29
CA LEU A 74 -3.83 -22.99 -9.64
C LEU A 74 -4.09 -23.22 -11.13
N THR A 75 -3.09 -23.00 -11.98
CA THR A 75 -2.83 -24.00 -13.01
C THR A 75 -2.24 -25.21 -12.26
N PRO A 76 -2.57 -26.45 -12.66
CA PRO A 76 -2.23 -27.66 -11.89
C PRO A 76 -0.73 -27.93 -11.69
N GLU A 77 0.16 -27.06 -12.17
CA GLU A 77 1.62 -27.22 -12.13
C GLU A 77 2.34 -26.40 -11.04
N VAL A 78 1.66 -25.50 -10.32
CA VAL A 78 2.34 -24.65 -9.31
C VAL A 78 2.26 -25.28 -7.93
N VAL A 79 3.40 -25.76 -7.43
CA VAL A 79 3.56 -26.25 -6.05
C VAL A 79 3.33 -25.09 -5.06
N PRO A 80 2.53 -25.25 -4.00
CA PRO A 80 2.35 -24.23 -2.98
C PRO A 80 3.70 -23.92 -2.31
N SER A 81 4.21 -22.70 -2.52
CA SER A 81 5.39 -22.20 -1.82
C SER A 81 5.02 -21.88 -0.37
N ALA A 82 5.76 -22.45 0.59
CA ALA A 82 5.64 -22.11 2.00
C ALA A 82 6.30 -20.74 2.25
N GLY A 83 5.52 -19.65 2.15
CA GLY A 83 5.98 -18.31 2.53
C GLY A 83 5.68 -17.20 1.50
N PRO A 84 6.20 -15.98 1.73
CA PRO A 84 6.04 -14.87 0.80
C PRO A 84 6.74 -15.18 -0.53
N THR A 85 6.08 -14.87 -1.65
CA THR A 85 6.64 -15.02 -3.00
C THR A 85 7.33 -13.76 -3.52
N ASN A 86 7.09 -12.63 -2.85
CA ASN A 86 7.62 -11.33 -3.23
C ASN A 86 8.76 -10.94 -2.28
N ALA A 87 9.99 -11.04 -2.76
CA ALA A 87 11.20 -10.72 -2.02
C ALA A 87 11.55 -9.22 -2.01
N LEU A 88 10.89 -8.41 -2.84
CA LEU A 88 11.25 -6.99 -3.03
C LEU A 88 11.11 -6.13 -1.76
N PRO A 89 10.01 -6.20 -0.98
CA PRO A 89 9.90 -5.41 0.25
C PRO A 89 10.97 -5.79 1.28
N PHE A 90 11.35 -7.07 1.35
CA PHE A 90 12.39 -7.57 2.25
C PHE A 90 13.77 -7.05 1.88
N ALA A 91 14.15 -7.15 0.60
CA ALA A 91 15.43 -6.61 0.12
C ALA A 91 15.50 -5.10 0.30
N TYR A 92 14.39 -4.38 0.09
CA TYR A 92 14.34 -2.94 0.30
C TYR A 92 14.49 -2.56 1.78
N ALA A 93 13.79 -3.24 2.68
CA ALA A 93 13.92 -3.02 4.12
C ALA A 93 15.34 -3.30 4.62
N ALA A 94 15.96 -4.39 4.16
CA ALA A 94 17.36 -4.72 4.48
C ALA A 94 18.33 -3.65 3.96
N ARG A 95 18.11 -3.12 2.75
CA ARG A 95 18.95 -2.06 2.18
C ARG A 95 18.84 -0.74 2.96
N LEU A 96 17.65 -0.40 3.44
CA LEU A 96 17.41 0.76 4.31
C LEU A 96 18.05 0.57 5.69
N GLN A 97 17.92 -0.62 6.28
CA GLN A 97 18.59 -0.97 7.53
C GLN A 97 20.10 -0.83 7.43
N GLN A 98 20.71 -1.28 6.33
CA GLN A 98 22.15 -1.16 6.11
C GLN A 98 22.59 0.32 6.01
N ALA A 99 21.76 1.16 5.39
CA ALA A 99 22.05 2.58 5.18
C ALA A 99 21.87 3.43 6.45
N ILE A 100 20.74 3.25 7.13
CA ILE A 100 20.26 4.16 8.19
C ILE A 100 20.48 3.55 9.59
N GLY A 101 20.73 2.24 9.68
CA GLY A 101 20.64 1.48 10.92
C GLY A 101 19.19 1.17 11.31
N GLY A 102 19.00 0.53 12.47
CA GLY A 102 17.68 0.13 12.97
C GLY A 102 17.42 -1.36 12.87
N GLU A 103 16.14 -1.73 12.93
CA GLU A 103 15.68 -3.12 12.99
C GLU A 103 14.60 -3.36 11.94
N VAL A 104 14.60 -4.54 11.33
CA VAL A 104 13.48 -4.99 10.47
C VAL A 104 12.57 -5.87 11.31
N ASP A 105 11.31 -5.46 11.42
CA ASP A 105 10.22 -6.21 12.08
C ASP A 105 9.60 -7.18 11.06
N SER A 106 9.63 -8.46 11.40
CA SER A 106 8.99 -9.55 10.63
C SER A 106 7.88 -10.25 11.42
N ASP A 107 7.50 -9.71 12.58
CA ASP A 107 6.47 -10.27 13.47
C ASP A 107 5.09 -9.67 13.17
N ILE A 108 5.03 -8.42 12.68
CA ILE A 108 3.79 -7.82 12.20
C ILE A 108 3.46 -8.38 10.81
N VAL A 109 2.50 -9.30 10.78
CA VAL A 109 2.14 -10.04 9.57
C VAL A 109 0.70 -9.75 9.15
N GLN A 110 0.45 -9.82 7.84
CA GLN A 110 -0.90 -9.75 7.31
C GLN A 110 -1.64 -11.06 7.63
N ALA A 111 -2.69 -10.97 8.44
CA ALA A 111 -3.58 -12.08 8.76
C ALA A 111 -4.36 -12.52 7.51
N ALA A 112 -4.69 -13.81 7.45
CA ALA A 112 -5.31 -14.42 6.28
C ALA A 112 -6.69 -13.85 5.96
N ARG A 113 -6.82 -13.29 4.76
CA ARG A 113 -8.03 -13.49 3.94
C ARG A 113 -7.63 -13.71 2.47
N VAL A 114 -7.95 -14.91 1.99
CA VAL A 114 -7.73 -15.40 0.63
C VAL A 114 -8.59 -14.61 -0.37
N GLY A 115 -8.06 -14.32 -1.57
CA GLY A 115 -8.89 -13.87 -2.71
C GLY A 115 -8.82 -12.40 -3.14
N ARG A 116 -7.87 -11.57 -2.68
CA ARG A 116 -7.76 -10.16 -3.13
C ARG A 116 -7.46 -9.97 -4.62
N THR A 117 -6.93 -11.00 -5.29
CA THR A 117 -6.54 -10.91 -6.71
C THR A 117 -7.73 -10.63 -7.62
N ALA A 118 -8.95 -11.03 -7.22
CA ALA A 118 -10.19 -10.80 -7.97
C ALA A 118 -11.01 -9.59 -7.49
N LEU A 119 -10.63 -8.93 -6.38
CA LEU A 119 -11.42 -7.84 -5.81
C LEU A 119 -11.25 -6.54 -6.58
N ASN A 120 -12.39 -5.96 -7.00
CA ASN A 120 -12.44 -4.63 -7.59
C ASN A 120 -12.16 -3.52 -6.53
N ARG A 121 -12.05 -2.27 -6.96
CA ARG A 121 -11.70 -1.15 -6.07
C ARG A 121 -12.69 -0.93 -4.92
N PHE A 122 -13.99 -1.04 -5.16
CA PHE A 122 -15.00 -0.88 -4.10
C PHE A 122 -14.96 -2.01 -3.08
N GLN A 123 -14.76 -3.22 -3.58
CA GLN A 123 -14.55 -4.40 -2.74
C GLN A 123 -13.30 -4.26 -1.85
N ARG A 124 -12.25 -3.60 -2.35
CA ARG A 124 -11.04 -3.32 -1.54
C ARG A 124 -11.27 -2.29 -0.43
N PHE A 125 -12.26 -1.42 -0.53
CA PHE A 125 -12.66 -0.56 0.59
C PHE A 125 -13.34 -1.36 1.70
N LEU A 126 -14.23 -2.28 1.32
CA LEU A 126 -15.01 -3.08 2.26
C LEU A 126 -14.16 -4.17 2.95
N TRP A 127 -13.19 -4.73 2.22
CA TRP A 127 -12.36 -5.83 2.72
C TRP A 127 -10.90 -5.42 2.80
N GLN A 128 -10.63 -4.61 3.83
CA GLN A 128 -9.29 -4.20 4.18
C GLN A 128 -8.50 -5.38 4.78
N PRO A 129 -7.18 -5.46 4.50
CA PRO A 129 -6.34 -6.47 5.13
C PRO A 129 -6.28 -6.22 6.64
N GLN A 130 -6.19 -7.30 7.41
CA GLN A 130 -5.95 -7.25 8.85
C GLN A 130 -4.50 -7.62 9.11
N PHE A 131 -3.90 -6.95 10.09
CA PHE A 131 -2.56 -7.24 10.57
C PHE A 131 -2.64 -7.75 12.00
N VAL A 132 -1.69 -8.63 12.35
CA VAL A 132 -1.50 -9.19 13.69
C VAL A 132 -0.01 -9.16 14.01
N GLY A 133 0.34 -9.27 15.28
CA GLY A 133 1.71 -9.11 15.76
C GLY A 133 1.81 -7.97 16.77
N ASP A 134 2.80 -8.06 17.64
CA ASP A 134 3.01 -7.10 18.72
C ASP A 134 3.60 -5.80 18.17
N VAL A 135 3.11 -4.67 18.68
CA VAL A 135 3.58 -3.34 18.27
C VAL A 135 4.40 -2.74 19.39
N ARG A 136 5.60 -2.29 19.03
CA ARG A 136 6.51 -1.58 19.91
C ARG A 136 6.16 -0.10 19.97
N THR A 137 6.32 0.50 21.14
CA THR A 137 6.02 1.93 21.37
C THR A 137 7.26 2.74 21.72
N ASP A 138 8.41 2.09 21.83
CA ASP A 138 9.69 2.70 22.19
C ASP A 138 10.38 3.38 21.00
N ARG A 139 10.00 3.03 19.76
CA ARG A 139 10.64 3.53 18.53
C ARG A 139 9.62 3.72 17.41
N PRO A 140 9.86 4.68 16.50
CA PRO A 140 8.98 4.90 15.36
C PRO A 140 9.16 3.84 14.27
N TYR A 141 8.08 3.59 13.53
CA TYR A 141 8.03 2.69 12.39
C TYR A 141 8.22 3.43 11.06
N VAL A 142 8.93 2.79 10.14
CA VAL A 142 8.99 3.10 8.71
C VAL A 142 8.33 1.94 7.96
N LEU A 143 7.22 2.20 7.28
CA LEU A 143 6.61 1.18 6.45
C LEU A 143 7.34 1.10 5.11
N VAL A 144 7.66 -0.12 4.68
CA VAL A 144 8.41 -0.41 3.48
C VAL A 144 7.60 -1.33 2.58
N ASP A 145 7.41 -0.96 1.31
CA ASP A 145 6.70 -1.78 0.32
C ASP A 145 7.44 -1.79 -1.02
N ASP A 146 7.15 -2.74 -1.91
CA ASP A 146 7.70 -2.71 -3.27
C ASP A 146 6.92 -1.75 -4.16
N ALA A 147 5.60 -1.67 -3.99
CA ALA A 147 4.78 -0.77 -4.79
C ALA A 147 3.50 -0.33 -4.09
N VAL A 148 3.32 0.99 -3.97
CA VAL A 148 2.05 1.58 -3.56
C VAL A 148 1.22 1.92 -4.79
N THR A 149 -0.02 1.44 -4.84
CA THR A 149 -0.96 1.72 -5.95
C THR A 149 -2.10 2.60 -5.50
N ILE A 150 -2.92 2.07 -4.60
CA ILE A 150 -4.00 2.82 -3.93
C ILE A 150 -3.60 3.11 -2.48
N GLY A 151 -2.87 2.19 -1.84
CA GLY A 151 -2.34 2.40 -0.48
C GLY A 151 -3.17 1.77 0.63
N GLY A 152 -4.34 1.17 0.37
CA GLY A 152 -5.16 0.55 1.42
C GLY A 152 -4.46 -0.54 2.26
N THR A 153 -3.49 -1.28 1.69
CA THR A 153 -2.69 -2.24 2.49
C THR A 153 -1.77 -1.53 3.48
N VAL A 154 -1.07 -0.49 3.03
CA VAL A 154 -0.20 0.33 3.86
C VAL A 154 -1.03 1.07 4.91
N ALA A 155 -2.18 1.63 4.54
CA ALA A 155 -3.08 2.31 5.48
C ALA A 155 -3.58 1.37 6.58
N ALA A 156 -3.92 0.12 6.25
CA ALA A 156 -4.31 -0.88 7.23
C ALA A 156 -3.15 -1.25 8.19
N LEU A 157 -1.93 -1.37 7.68
CA LEU A 157 -0.74 -1.58 8.52
C LEU A 157 -0.47 -0.38 9.43
N CYS A 158 -0.55 0.85 8.91
CA CYS A 158 -0.48 2.08 9.72
C CYS A 158 -1.52 2.05 10.84
N SER A 159 -2.77 1.69 10.50
CA SER A 159 -3.88 1.62 11.46
C SER A 159 -3.59 0.60 12.56
N HIS A 160 -3.05 -0.58 12.24
CA HIS A 160 -2.64 -1.59 13.23
C HIS A 160 -1.62 -1.02 14.23
N ILE A 161 -0.56 -0.39 13.71
CA ILE A 161 0.53 0.18 14.53
C ILE A 161 0.00 1.31 15.41
N VAL A 162 -0.72 2.28 14.84
CA VAL A 162 -1.21 3.45 15.56
C VAL A 162 -2.27 3.08 16.60
N ARG A 163 -3.17 2.12 16.28
CA ARG A 163 -4.18 1.64 17.25
C ARG A 163 -3.57 0.90 18.43
N ALA A 164 -2.41 0.28 18.24
CA ALA A 164 -1.66 -0.37 19.31
C ALA A 164 -0.73 0.60 20.08
N GLY A 165 -0.77 1.91 19.77
CA GLY A 165 0.01 2.95 20.44
C GLY A 165 1.41 3.18 19.87
N GLY A 166 1.75 2.53 18.76
CA GLY A 166 2.98 2.78 18.03
C GLY A 166 2.92 4.06 17.20
N THR A 167 4.08 4.55 16.79
CA THR A 167 4.21 5.76 15.95
C THR A 167 4.69 5.37 14.57
N VAL A 168 3.99 5.77 13.51
CA VAL A 168 4.47 5.65 12.12
C VAL A 168 5.06 7.00 11.70
N ALA A 169 6.37 7.03 11.46
CA ALA A 169 7.07 8.24 11.05
C ALA A 169 7.08 8.43 9.53
N ALA A 170 7.19 7.35 8.76
CA ALA A 170 7.27 7.42 7.31
C ALA A 170 6.71 6.17 6.63
N VAL A 171 6.37 6.34 5.36
CA VAL A 171 6.06 5.25 4.42
C VAL A 171 6.92 5.45 3.19
N THR A 172 7.58 4.39 2.75
CA THR A 172 8.39 4.39 1.53
C THR A 172 8.13 3.15 0.68
N ALA A 173 8.25 3.31 -0.64
CA ALA A 173 8.14 2.20 -1.57
C ALA A 173 9.05 2.39 -2.78
N LEU A 174 9.48 1.27 -3.38
CA LEU A 174 10.33 1.31 -4.58
C LEU A 174 9.62 1.91 -5.80
N ALA A 175 8.30 1.76 -5.87
CA ALA A 175 7.52 2.24 -7.02
C ALA A 175 6.15 2.81 -6.64
N HIS A 176 5.73 3.80 -7.41
CA HIS A 176 4.35 4.29 -7.46
C HIS A 176 3.93 4.46 -8.93
N LYS A 177 2.63 4.31 -9.24
CA LYS A 177 2.12 4.40 -10.63
C LYS A 177 2.47 5.73 -11.31
N SER A 178 2.49 6.83 -10.56
CA SER A 178 2.84 8.16 -11.10
C SER A 178 4.34 8.36 -11.33
N GLY A 179 5.20 7.46 -10.82
CA GLY A 179 6.65 7.65 -10.82
C GLY A 179 7.13 8.81 -9.94
N GLN A 180 6.25 9.41 -9.15
CA GLN A 180 6.55 10.55 -8.28
C GLN A 180 6.15 10.22 -6.84
N HIS A 181 6.76 10.92 -5.87
CA HIS A 181 6.28 10.92 -4.49
C HIS A 181 4.83 11.40 -4.44
N GLN A 182 3.99 10.72 -3.67
CA GLN A 182 2.59 11.09 -3.46
C GLN A 182 2.31 11.10 -1.96
N PRO A 183 1.48 12.03 -1.48
CA PRO A 183 1.00 11.96 -0.11
C PRO A 183 0.21 10.65 0.07
N LEU A 184 0.49 9.93 1.16
CA LEU A 184 -0.30 8.77 1.52
C LEU A 184 -1.61 9.19 2.18
N ALA A 185 -1.53 10.08 3.18
CA ALA A 185 -2.69 10.57 3.91
C ALA A 185 -3.58 11.45 3.01
N LEU A 186 -4.89 11.38 3.24
CA LEU A 186 -5.85 12.24 2.56
C LEU A 186 -5.52 13.72 2.81
N THR A 187 -5.36 14.49 1.74
CA THR A 187 -5.10 15.91 1.83
C THR A 187 -6.37 16.69 2.16
N ASN A 188 -6.24 17.82 2.86
CA ASN A 188 -7.36 18.74 3.14
C ASN A 188 -8.10 19.16 1.86
N ARG A 189 -7.36 19.32 0.76
CA ARG A 189 -7.93 19.64 -0.55
C ARG A 189 -8.88 18.55 -1.03
N THR A 190 -8.41 17.31 -1.07
CA THR A 190 -9.21 16.17 -1.55
C THR A 190 -10.37 15.88 -0.62
N ARG A 191 -10.16 16.00 0.70
CA ARG A 191 -11.23 15.92 1.70
C ARG A 191 -12.34 16.94 1.45
N HIS A 192 -12.00 18.20 1.20
CA HIS A 192 -12.98 19.26 0.91
C HIS A 192 -13.72 19.04 -0.42
N LEU A 193 -13.01 18.53 -1.44
CA LEU A 193 -13.63 18.17 -2.72
C LEU A 193 -14.63 17.02 -2.55
N LEU A 194 -14.34 16.03 -1.70
CA LEU A 194 -15.28 14.94 -1.40
C LEU A 194 -16.57 15.47 -0.77
N ASP A 195 -16.49 16.40 0.20
CA ASP A 195 -17.67 17.06 0.78
C ASP A 195 -18.46 17.86 -0.26
N THR A 196 -17.76 18.51 -1.20
CA THR A 196 -18.41 19.30 -2.25
C THR A 196 -19.13 18.40 -3.26
N VAL A 197 -18.51 17.29 -3.65
CA VAL A 197 -19.00 16.38 -4.70
C VAL A 197 -20.12 15.48 -4.20
N TYR A 198 -20.02 15.00 -2.95
CA TYR A 198 -20.94 14.02 -2.37
C TYR A 198 -21.80 14.57 -1.24
N THR A 199 -21.72 15.88 -0.97
CA THR A 199 -22.20 16.53 0.26
C THR A 199 -21.43 16.08 1.51
N VAL A 200 -21.58 16.81 2.62
CA VAL A 200 -21.03 16.43 3.93
C VAL A 200 -21.53 15.07 4.42
N GLY A 201 -22.62 14.54 3.84
CA GLY A 201 -23.16 13.22 4.16
C GLY A 201 -22.24 12.04 3.78
N ILE A 202 -21.19 12.27 2.97
CA ILE A 202 -20.24 11.22 2.63
C ILE A 202 -19.48 10.70 3.85
N ALA A 203 -19.12 11.56 4.81
CA ALA A 203 -18.41 11.13 6.01
C ALA A 203 -19.23 10.11 6.82
N GLN A 204 -20.52 10.40 7.00
CA GLN A 204 -21.45 9.50 7.68
C GLN A 204 -21.65 8.19 6.91
N LEU A 205 -21.88 8.26 5.60
CA LEU A 205 -21.99 7.07 4.75
C LEU A 205 -20.73 6.20 4.84
N TRP A 206 -19.55 6.83 4.80
CA TRP A 206 -18.28 6.12 4.82
C TRP A 206 -18.10 5.36 6.13
N LYS A 207 -18.37 6.03 7.25
CA LYS A 207 -18.31 5.42 8.58
C LYS A 207 -19.30 4.26 8.72
N GLU A 208 -20.53 4.40 8.22
CA GLU A 208 -21.55 3.34 8.22
C GLU A 208 -21.16 2.14 7.36
N ALA A 209 -20.61 2.37 6.17
CA ALA A 209 -20.34 1.32 5.20
C ALA A 209 -18.99 0.61 5.43
N ILE A 210 -17.96 1.36 5.85
CA ILE A 210 -16.57 0.88 5.93
C ILE A 210 -16.12 0.70 7.39
N GLY A 211 -16.67 1.45 8.33
CA GLY A 211 -16.38 1.31 9.77
C GLY A 211 -15.27 2.22 10.31
N HIS A 212 -14.79 3.20 9.53
CA HIS A 212 -13.84 4.21 9.98
C HIS A 212 -14.13 5.59 9.36
N GLU A 213 -13.52 6.65 9.90
CA GLU A 213 -13.67 8.01 9.39
C GLU A 213 -13.15 8.12 7.96
N ILE A 214 -13.77 8.99 7.17
CA ILE A 214 -13.36 9.24 5.77
C ILE A 214 -11.95 9.83 5.69
N ASP A 215 -11.49 10.51 6.73
CA ASP A 215 -10.15 11.08 6.83
C ASP A 215 -9.05 10.00 6.90
N CYS A 216 -9.40 8.74 7.19
CA CYS A 216 -8.48 7.61 7.15
C CYS A 216 -8.26 7.06 5.73
N LEU A 217 -8.91 7.62 4.70
CA LEU A 217 -8.61 7.28 3.31
C LEU A 217 -7.16 7.64 2.98
N THR A 218 -6.58 6.90 2.04
CA THR A 218 -5.38 7.39 1.37
C THR A 218 -5.73 8.45 0.33
N GLU A 219 -4.77 9.29 -0.05
CA GLU A 219 -4.98 10.27 -1.13
C GLU A 219 -5.41 9.58 -2.45
N PRO A 220 -4.79 8.48 -2.91
CA PRO A 220 -5.28 7.76 -4.10
C PRO A 220 -6.69 7.20 -3.96
N GLU A 221 -7.14 6.84 -2.76
CA GLU A 221 -8.51 6.40 -2.49
C GLU A 221 -9.50 7.55 -2.61
N GLY A 222 -9.18 8.71 -2.02
CA GLY A 222 -9.97 9.93 -2.16
C GLY A 222 -10.05 10.38 -3.62
N ALA A 223 -8.93 10.41 -4.34
CA ALA A 223 -8.88 10.74 -5.76
C ALA A 223 -9.75 9.79 -6.61
N PHE A 224 -9.71 8.47 -6.32
CA PHE A 224 -10.57 7.50 -7.00
C PHE A 224 -12.06 7.78 -6.79
N LEU A 225 -12.48 8.17 -5.59
CA LEU A 225 -13.88 8.54 -5.33
C LEU A 225 -14.29 9.79 -6.12
N LEU A 226 -13.41 10.78 -6.27
CA LEU A 226 -13.67 11.96 -7.08
C LEU A 226 -13.79 11.61 -8.57
N GLU A 227 -12.86 10.80 -9.10
CA GLU A 227 -12.90 10.31 -10.47
C GLU A 227 -14.20 9.55 -10.75
N TRP A 228 -14.57 8.62 -9.86
CA TRP A 228 -15.78 7.81 -10.02
C TRP A 228 -17.05 8.67 -10.06
N ALA A 229 -17.15 9.70 -9.20
CA ALA A 229 -18.27 10.63 -9.21
C ALA A 229 -18.40 11.40 -10.54
N ASN A 230 -17.27 11.83 -11.11
CA ASN A 230 -17.26 12.58 -12.37
C ASN A 230 -17.69 11.70 -13.55
N GLU A 231 -17.20 10.46 -13.60
CA GLU A 231 -17.51 9.52 -14.68
C GLU A 231 -18.99 9.09 -14.70
N HIS A 232 -19.60 8.88 -13.52
CA HIS A 232 -20.93 8.28 -13.43
C HIS A 232 -22.06 9.31 -13.26
N HIS A 233 -21.72 10.55 -12.89
CA HIS A 233 -22.71 11.59 -12.58
C HIS A 233 -22.25 12.98 -13.03
N GLY A 234 -21.95 13.12 -14.32
CA GLY A 234 -21.52 14.37 -14.96
C GLY A 234 -22.49 15.57 -14.82
N SER A 235 -23.71 15.37 -14.28
CA SER A 235 -24.72 16.43 -14.09
C SER A 235 -25.63 16.26 -12.86
N GLY A 236 -25.40 15.25 -12.02
CA GLY A 236 -26.25 14.98 -10.85
C GLY A 236 -25.93 15.88 -9.66
N ASP A 237 -26.93 16.19 -8.83
CA ASP A 237 -26.70 16.87 -7.55
C ASP A 237 -25.92 15.98 -6.57
N GLY A 238 -25.29 16.59 -5.55
CA GLY A 238 -24.46 15.85 -4.59
C GLY A 238 -25.19 14.71 -3.87
N HIS A 239 -26.51 14.87 -3.65
CA HIS A 239 -27.35 13.84 -3.04
C HIS A 239 -27.49 12.61 -3.94
N SER A 240 -27.68 12.81 -5.25
CA SER A 240 -27.76 11.73 -6.24
C SER A 240 -26.45 10.94 -6.29
N ARG A 241 -25.31 11.64 -6.26
CA ARG A 241 -23.98 11.01 -6.20
C ARG A 241 -23.77 10.20 -4.92
N LEU A 242 -24.21 10.73 -3.78
CA LEU A 242 -24.13 10.05 -2.49
C LEU A 242 -24.98 8.77 -2.48
N LEU A 243 -26.21 8.84 -3.01
CA LEU A 243 -27.10 7.68 -3.12
C LEU A 243 -26.55 6.61 -4.07
N ALA A 244 -25.96 7.02 -5.20
CA ALA A 244 -25.30 6.11 -6.12
C ALA A 244 -24.09 5.41 -5.48
N LEU A 245 -23.26 6.16 -4.73
CA LEU A 245 -22.14 5.60 -3.97
C LEU A 245 -22.62 4.58 -2.94
N ARG A 246 -23.66 4.91 -2.16
CA ARG A 246 -24.29 3.99 -1.20
C ARG A 246 -24.74 2.69 -1.91
N THR A 247 -25.45 2.82 -3.02
CA THR A 247 -25.93 1.67 -3.81
C THR A 247 -24.77 0.83 -4.34
N ARG A 248 -23.69 1.48 -4.80
CA ARG A 248 -22.50 0.80 -5.32
C ARG A 248 -21.75 0.02 -4.25
N LEU A 249 -21.65 0.57 -3.04
CA LEU A 249 -21.03 -0.08 -1.87
C LEU A 249 -21.86 -1.28 -1.40
N LEU A 250 -23.19 -1.13 -1.31
CA LEU A 250 -24.09 -2.25 -0.97
C LEU A 250 -23.95 -3.39 -1.99
N LYS A 251 -24.02 -3.07 -3.29
CA LYS A 251 -23.81 -4.07 -4.36
C LYS A 251 -22.43 -4.72 -4.28
N ALA A 252 -21.39 -3.96 -3.96
CA ALA A 252 -20.04 -4.51 -3.80
C ALA A 252 -19.98 -5.52 -2.66
N ARG A 253 -20.63 -5.20 -1.53
CA ARG A 253 -20.71 -6.06 -0.34
C ARG A 253 -21.41 -7.38 -0.64
N ASP A 254 -22.58 -7.31 -1.28
CA ASP A 254 -23.41 -8.49 -1.57
C ASP A 254 -22.77 -9.41 -2.64
N GLN A 255 -21.79 -8.91 -3.41
CA GLN A 255 -21.05 -9.68 -4.43
C GLN A 255 -19.75 -10.34 -3.93
N GLY A 256 -19.40 -10.21 -2.64
CA GLY A 256 -18.19 -10.82 -2.08
C GLY A 256 -18.42 -11.67 -0.84
N GLU A 257 -19.61 -12.26 -0.75
CA GLU A 257 -19.87 -13.49 0.01
C GLU A 257 -19.82 -14.71 -0.93
#